data_AF-A0A2I4DL15-F1
#
_entry.id   AF-A0A2I4DL15-F1
#
_cell.length_a   1.000
_cell.length_b   1.000
_cell.length_c   1.000
_cell.angle_alpha   90.00
_cell.angle_beta   90.00
_cell.angle_gamma   90.00
#
_symmetry.space_group_name_H-M   'P 1'
#
loop_
_entity.id
_entity.type
_entity.pdbx_description
1 polymer ?
#
loop_
_entity_poly.entity_id
_entity_poly.type
_entity_poly.pdbx_seq_one_letter_code
_entity_poly.pdbx_strand_id
1 'polypeptide(L)'
;MSHIYQLRLPFAFACALLCYRHFSPCRDRRKIVAMGKNYPTVSEEYRKAVDKCKKKLRGLIAEKHCAPIMLRLAWHSAGTFDVGTKTGGPFGTIRHPDELAHEANNGLDIAVRLLEPIKEQFPILSYADLYQLAGVVAVEVTGGPEIPFHPGRPDKTEPPPEGRLPDATKGSDHLRDIFGHMGLTDKDIVALSGAHTLGRCHKERSGFEGPWTINPLIFDNSYFKELLSGDKEGLIQLPSDKALLEDPVFRPLVEKYAADEDAFFADYAVAHLKLSELGFADAEYK
;
A
#
# COMPACT_ATOMS: atom_id res chain seq x y z
N MET A 1 28.00 -63.16 1.15
CA MET A 1 26.95 -62.30 1.73
C MET A 1 27.55 -61.61 2.96
N SER A 2 27.52 -60.28 2.94
CA SER A 2 27.57 -59.37 4.10
C SER A 2 28.78 -59.43 5.05
N HIS A 3 29.73 -58.52 4.86
CA HIS A 3 30.52 -57.99 5.99
C HIS A 3 30.63 -56.47 5.90
N ILE A 4 30.31 -55.84 7.03
CA ILE A 4 30.35 -54.41 7.31
C ILE A 4 31.66 -54.10 8.06
N TYR A 5 32.10 -52.85 7.94
CA TYR A 5 33.05 -52.09 8.77
C TYR A 5 34.54 -52.23 8.46
N GLN A 6 35.13 -51.14 7.97
CA GLN A 6 36.02 -50.27 8.76
C GLN A 6 36.65 -49.20 7.86
N LEU A 7 36.71 -47.94 8.31
CA LEU A 7 37.94 -47.13 8.47
C LEU A 7 37.66 -45.61 8.59
N ARG A 8 37.82 -45.11 9.82
CA ARG A 8 38.60 -43.92 10.26
C ARG A 8 38.32 -42.51 9.67
N LEU A 9 37.80 -41.62 10.53
CA LEU A 9 38.28 -40.22 10.71
C LEU A 9 39.73 -40.22 11.29
N PRO A 10 40.53 -39.11 11.39
CA PRO A 10 40.25 -37.65 11.29
C PRO A 10 41.38 -36.81 10.57
N PHE A 11 41.35 -35.45 10.73
CA PHE A 11 42.32 -34.39 10.31
C PHE A 11 42.17 -33.87 8.86
N ALA A 12 42.15 -32.57 8.51
CA ALA A 12 42.54 -31.34 9.18
C ALA A 12 41.84 -30.09 8.58
N PHE A 13 41.98 -28.98 9.30
CA PHE A 13 41.55 -27.60 9.06
C PHE A 13 41.95 -26.96 7.70
N ALA A 14 41.09 -26.04 7.27
CA ALA A 14 41.39 -24.75 6.63
C ALA A 14 42.06 -24.69 5.23
N CYS A 15 41.21 -24.48 4.22
CA CYS A 15 41.42 -23.51 3.12
C CYS A 15 40.01 -23.13 2.60
N ALA A 16 39.42 -22.05 3.12
CA ALA A 16 39.53 -20.70 2.59
C ALA A 16 38.78 -20.51 1.26
N LEU A 17 37.71 -19.71 1.36
CA LEU A 17 37.27 -18.70 0.40
C LEU A 17 37.49 -19.01 -1.08
N LEU A 18 36.39 -19.21 -1.83
CA LEU A 18 36.15 -18.65 -3.17
C LEU A 18 34.84 -19.24 -3.74
N CYS A 19 33.69 -18.83 -3.19
CA CYS A 19 32.40 -18.96 -3.88
C CYS A 19 31.41 -17.84 -3.48
N TYR A 20 31.94 -16.65 -3.19
CA TYR A 20 31.18 -15.40 -3.08
C TYR A 20 31.72 -14.44 -4.15
N ARG A 21 31.03 -14.36 -5.29
CA ARG A 21 31.14 -13.34 -6.37
C ARG A 21 30.31 -13.89 -7.55
N HIS A 22 29.02 -13.61 -7.66
CA HIS A 22 28.51 -12.33 -8.13
C HIS A 22 27.13 -12.04 -7.49
N PHE A 23 27.14 -11.40 -6.32
CA PHE A 23 26.07 -10.46 -5.99
C PHE A 23 26.50 -9.12 -6.59
N SER A 24 25.80 -8.66 -7.63
CA SER A 24 25.99 -7.31 -8.16
C SER A 24 25.69 -6.29 -7.05
N PRO A 25 26.65 -5.46 -6.62
CA PRO A 25 26.41 -4.44 -5.61
C PRO A 25 26.28 -3.09 -6.32
N CYS A 26 25.09 -2.73 -6.79
CA CYS A 26 24.69 -1.33 -6.99
C CYS A 26 23.20 -1.26 -7.44
N ARG A 27 22.24 -1.42 -6.51
CA ARG A 27 20.97 -0.71 -6.68
C ARG A 27 21.23 0.69 -6.13
N ASP A 28 21.45 1.62 -7.05
CA ASP A 28 21.43 3.05 -6.80
C ASP A 28 20.17 3.37 -5.99
N ARG A 29 20.33 3.50 -4.67
CA ARG A 29 19.30 3.97 -3.74
C ARG A 29 19.10 5.45 -4.01
N ARG A 30 18.49 5.79 -5.15
CA ARG A 30 17.84 7.07 -5.32
C ARG A 30 16.79 7.13 -4.23
N LYS A 31 17.11 7.84 -3.14
CA LYS A 31 16.12 8.21 -2.13
C LYS A 31 14.95 8.80 -2.90
N ILE A 32 13.80 8.16 -2.84
CA ILE A 32 12.56 8.75 -3.33
C ILE A 32 12.33 9.93 -2.39
N VAL A 33 12.78 11.12 -2.81
CA VAL A 33 12.55 12.37 -2.12
C VAL A 33 11.42 13.04 -2.90
N ALA A 34 10.25 13.14 -2.29
CA ALA A 34 9.19 13.98 -2.82
C ALA A 34 9.69 15.43 -2.77
N MET A 35 9.99 16.01 -3.95
CA MET A 35 10.30 17.44 -4.03
C MET A 35 9.13 18.23 -3.46
N GLY A 36 9.40 19.21 -2.59
CA GLY A 36 8.36 20.06 -1.97
C GLY A 36 7.90 19.64 -0.57
N LYS A 37 8.46 18.59 0.04
CA LYS A 37 8.17 18.21 1.43
C LYS A 37 9.16 18.80 2.45
N ASN A 38 8.65 19.29 3.57
CA ASN A 38 9.37 19.76 4.76
C ASN A 38 8.85 19.00 5.99
N TYR A 39 9.37 17.79 6.21
CA TYR A 39 8.91 16.90 7.26
C TYR A 39 9.16 17.47 8.67
N PRO A 40 8.18 17.38 9.57
CA PRO A 40 8.36 17.82 10.95
C PRO A 40 9.41 16.96 11.66
N THR A 41 10.15 17.58 12.58
CA THR A 41 11.01 16.81 13.49
C THR A 41 10.16 16.20 14.59
N VAL A 42 10.17 14.88 14.70
CA VAL A 42 9.57 14.16 15.84
C VAL A 42 10.62 13.80 16.88
N SER A 43 10.19 13.58 18.13
CA SER A 43 11.09 13.18 19.22
C SER A 43 11.72 11.81 18.95
N GLU A 44 12.86 11.54 19.60
CA GLU A 44 13.50 10.22 19.54
C GLU A 44 12.59 9.10 20.09
N GLU A 45 11.77 9.42 21.09
CA GLU A 45 10.77 8.49 21.62
C GLU A 45 9.72 8.13 20.58
N TYR A 46 9.23 9.13 19.83
CA TYR A 46 8.27 8.91 18.74
C TYR A 46 8.87 8.02 17.65
N ARG A 47 10.11 8.28 17.23
CA ARG A 47 10.81 7.42 16.24
C ARG A 47 10.91 5.97 16.70
N LYS A 48 11.34 5.75 17.95
CA LYS A 48 11.40 4.40 18.54
C LYS A 48 10.03 3.74 18.64
N ALA A 49 8.97 4.51 18.90
CA ALA A 49 7.60 4.01 18.90
C ALA A 49 7.16 3.56 17.51
N VAL A 50 7.45 4.34 16.45
CA VAL A 50 7.21 3.96 15.05
C VAL A 50 7.90 2.65 14.71
N ASP A 51 9.19 2.50 15.03
CA ASP A 51 9.95 1.28 14.73
C ASP A 51 9.38 0.03 15.44
N LYS A 52 8.99 0.18 16.71
CA LYS A 52 8.36 -0.89 17.49
C LYS A 52 6.96 -1.22 16.96
N CYS A 53 6.18 -0.20 16.61
CA CYS A 53 4.85 -0.35 16.04
C CYS A 53 4.90 -1.07 14.70
N LYS A 54 5.83 -0.69 13.80
CA LYS A 54 6.06 -1.36 12.52
C LYS A 54 6.28 -2.87 12.69
N LYS A 55 7.08 -3.28 13.67
CA LYS A 55 7.31 -4.71 13.98
C LYS A 55 6.03 -5.42 14.46
N LYS A 56 5.23 -4.78 15.31
CA LYS A 56 3.95 -5.37 15.79
C LYS A 56 2.92 -5.46 14.67
N LEU A 57 2.83 -4.44 13.82
CA LEU A 57 1.97 -4.44 12.63
C LEU A 57 2.35 -5.59 11.69
N ARG A 58 3.65 -5.83 11.44
CA ARG A 58 4.07 -6.98 10.61
C ARG A 58 3.53 -8.30 11.15
N GLY A 59 3.67 -8.53 12.46
CA GLY A 59 3.17 -9.74 13.12
C GLY A 59 1.65 -9.87 12.99
N LEU A 60 0.90 -8.83 13.36
CA LEU A 60 -0.57 -8.83 13.29
C LEU A 60 -1.06 -9.07 11.86
N ILE A 61 -0.54 -8.32 10.90
CA ILE A 61 -1.02 -8.31 9.52
C ILE A 61 -0.76 -9.66 8.84
N ALA A 62 0.43 -10.24 9.06
CA ALA A 62 0.76 -11.56 8.53
C ALA A 62 -0.07 -12.67 9.20
N GLU A 63 -0.22 -12.65 10.53
CA GLU A 63 -0.97 -13.68 11.27
C GLU A 63 -2.47 -13.66 10.94
N LYS A 64 -3.06 -12.47 10.79
CA LYS A 64 -4.50 -12.31 10.53
C LYS A 64 -4.84 -12.30 9.05
N HIS A 65 -3.86 -12.42 8.15
CA HIS A 65 -4.04 -12.31 6.70
C HIS A 65 -4.85 -11.07 6.29
N CYS A 66 -4.63 -9.96 6.98
CA CYS A 66 -5.45 -8.76 6.84
C CYS A 66 -4.75 -7.61 6.07
N ALA A 67 -3.64 -7.90 5.37
CA ALA A 67 -2.93 -6.90 4.56
C ALA A 67 -3.86 -6.14 3.59
N PRO A 68 -4.78 -6.79 2.84
CA PRO A 68 -5.62 -6.06 1.90
C PRO A 68 -6.55 -5.03 2.58
N ILE A 69 -7.12 -5.35 3.74
CA ILE A 69 -8.00 -4.40 4.44
C ILE A 69 -7.21 -3.28 5.12
N MET A 70 -5.97 -3.53 5.54
CA MET A 70 -5.08 -2.48 6.06
C MET A 70 -4.63 -1.51 4.96
N LEU A 71 -4.32 -2.04 3.77
CA LEU A 71 -4.01 -1.21 2.61
C LEU A 71 -5.24 -0.38 2.17
N ARG A 72 -6.43 -0.99 2.16
CA ARG A 72 -7.68 -0.27 1.91
C ARG A 72 -7.92 0.82 2.97
N LEU A 73 -7.73 0.54 4.25
CA LEU A 73 -7.88 1.55 5.31
C LEU A 73 -6.95 2.76 5.07
N ALA A 74 -5.69 2.51 4.74
CA ALA A 74 -4.72 3.57 4.46
C ALA A 74 -5.09 4.38 3.20
N TRP A 75 -5.52 3.70 2.12
CA TRP A 75 -6.03 4.31 0.90
C TRP A 75 -7.24 5.21 1.18
N HIS A 76 -8.28 4.69 1.84
CA HIS A 76 -9.51 5.43 2.14
C HIS A 76 -9.26 6.61 3.09
N SER A 77 -8.30 6.49 4.01
CA SER A 77 -7.90 7.60 4.87
C SER A 77 -7.26 8.74 4.08
N ALA A 78 -6.41 8.41 3.09
CA ALA A 78 -5.66 9.40 2.32
C ALA A 78 -6.47 10.00 1.16
N GLY A 79 -7.27 9.18 0.49
CA GLY A 79 -7.98 9.50 -0.75
C GLY A 79 -9.13 10.51 -0.61
N THR A 80 -9.36 11.05 0.60
CA THR A 80 -10.34 12.12 0.84
C THR A 80 -9.74 13.52 0.72
N PHE A 81 -8.42 13.63 0.49
CA PHE A 81 -7.74 14.90 0.37
C PHE A 81 -8.18 15.66 -0.88
N ASP A 82 -8.48 16.94 -0.70
CA ASP A 82 -8.75 17.87 -1.79
C ASP A 82 -7.70 18.99 -1.79
N VAL A 83 -6.95 19.13 -2.88
CA VAL A 83 -5.85 20.11 -3.03
C VAL A 83 -6.36 21.56 -3.01
N GLY A 84 -7.60 21.80 -3.47
CA GLY A 84 -8.18 23.14 -3.56
C GLY A 84 -8.53 23.72 -2.20
N THR A 85 -9.21 22.95 -1.37
CA THR A 85 -9.66 23.33 -0.02
C THR A 85 -8.69 22.92 1.08
N LYS A 86 -7.73 22.01 0.78
CA LYS A 86 -6.77 21.44 1.73
C LYS A 86 -7.44 20.71 2.91
N THR A 87 -8.60 20.11 2.64
CA THR A 87 -9.41 19.36 3.61
C THR A 87 -9.35 17.86 3.34
N GLY A 88 -9.71 17.04 4.32
CA GLY A 88 -9.54 15.59 4.25
C GLY A 88 -8.07 15.17 4.33
N GLY A 89 -7.79 13.96 3.84
CA GLY A 89 -6.45 13.37 3.82
C GLY A 89 -6.12 12.52 5.05
N PRO A 90 -4.90 11.98 5.12
CA PRO A 90 -4.50 10.92 6.05
C PRO A 90 -4.26 11.42 7.48
N PHE A 91 -5.25 12.05 8.11
CA PHE A 91 -5.15 12.70 9.42
C PHE A 91 -5.98 12.00 10.50
N GLY A 92 -6.09 10.67 10.41
CA GLY A 92 -6.68 9.80 11.44
C GLY A 92 -8.22 9.86 11.54
N THR A 93 -8.89 10.66 10.72
CA THR A 93 -10.34 10.92 10.84
C THR A 93 -11.21 9.70 10.53
N ILE A 94 -10.71 8.75 9.74
CA ILE A 94 -11.45 7.52 9.36
C ILE A 94 -11.90 6.66 10.55
N ARG A 95 -11.40 6.91 11.76
CA ARG A 95 -11.86 6.25 13.00
C ARG A 95 -13.19 6.80 13.52
N HIS A 96 -13.59 7.99 13.07
CA HIS A 96 -14.80 8.63 13.53
C HIS A 96 -16.04 7.92 12.95
N PRO A 97 -17.10 7.73 13.76
CA PRO A 97 -18.31 7.05 13.31
C PRO A 97 -18.91 7.65 12.04
N ASP A 98 -18.89 8.97 11.91
CA ASP A 98 -19.45 9.68 10.74
C ASP A 98 -18.70 9.31 9.45
N GLU A 99 -17.36 9.22 9.48
CA GLU A 99 -16.57 8.82 8.32
C GLU A 99 -16.68 7.31 8.04
N LEU A 100 -16.75 6.48 9.08
CA LEU A 100 -16.98 5.03 8.93
C LEU A 100 -18.37 4.72 8.35
N ALA A 101 -19.34 5.62 8.54
CA ALA A 101 -20.68 5.48 8.00
C ALA A 101 -20.78 5.82 6.51
N HIS A 102 -19.73 6.41 5.90
CA HIS A 102 -19.70 6.64 4.46
C HIS A 102 -19.79 5.30 3.71
N GLU A 103 -20.60 5.24 2.65
CA GLU A 103 -20.90 4.03 1.88
C GLU A 103 -19.62 3.35 1.37
N ALA A 104 -18.69 4.14 0.82
CA ALA A 104 -17.41 3.66 0.32
C ALA A 104 -16.54 3.03 1.42
N ASN A 105 -16.76 3.35 2.70
CA ASN A 105 -15.99 2.88 3.84
C ASN A 105 -16.58 1.62 4.50
N ASN A 106 -17.66 1.05 3.98
CA ASN A 106 -18.28 -0.15 4.51
C ASN A 106 -17.25 -1.27 4.80
N GLY A 107 -17.27 -1.76 6.05
CA GLY A 107 -16.37 -2.78 6.58
C GLY A 107 -15.01 -2.29 7.10
N LEU A 108 -14.67 -0.99 6.99
CA LEU A 108 -13.42 -0.45 7.55
C LEU A 108 -13.43 -0.32 9.07
N ASP A 109 -14.60 -0.37 9.71
CA ASP A 109 -14.74 -0.49 11.16
C ASP A 109 -14.01 -1.73 11.70
N ILE A 110 -13.94 -2.82 10.90
CA ILE A 110 -13.21 -4.04 11.22
C ILE A 110 -11.71 -3.75 11.28
N ALA A 111 -11.17 -3.03 10.31
CA ALA A 111 -9.74 -2.69 10.27
C ALA A 111 -9.35 -1.75 11.42
N VAL A 112 -10.16 -0.73 11.69
CA VAL A 112 -9.99 0.16 12.84
C VAL A 112 -9.96 -0.64 14.14
N ARG A 113 -10.94 -1.52 14.36
CA ARG A 113 -11.03 -2.38 15.55
C ARG A 113 -9.85 -3.36 15.68
N LEU A 114 -9.33 -3.89 14.58
CA LEU A 114 -8.16 -4.76 14.58
C LEU A 114 -6.88 -4.03 15.00
N LEU A 115 -6.77 -2.74 14.67
CA LEU A 115 -5.59 -1.93 15.00
C LEU A 115 -5.64 -1.32 16.40
N GLU A 116 -6.82 -1.23 17.03
CA GLU A 116 -6.97 -0.60 18.35
C GLU A 116 -6.07 -1.20 19.44
N PRO A 117 -5.95 -2.54 19.59
CA PRO A 117 -5.04 -3.11 20.59
C PRO A 117 -3.56 -2.79 20.35
N ILE A 118 -3.16 -2.51 19.09
CA ILE A 118 -1.83 -2.00 18.78
C ILE A 118 -1.75 -0.53 19.16
N LYS A 119 -2.76 0.29 18.83
CA LYS A 119 -2.82 1.71 19.17
C LYS A 119 -2.67 1.94 20.68
N GLU A 120 -3.36 1.15 21.50
CA GLU A 120 -3.30 1.23 22.98
C GLU A 120 -1.87 1.05 23.52
N GLN A 121 -1.04 0.26 22.84
CA GLN A 121 0.37 0.04 23.21
C GLN A 121 1.28 1.20 22.79
N PHE A 122 0.81 2.09 21.91
CA PHE A 122 1.55 3.24 21.40
C PHE A 122 0.72 4.53 21.51
N PRO A 123 0.43 5.00 22.73
CA PRO A 123 -0.35 6.21 22.94
C PRO A 123 0.30 7.46 22.35
N ILE A 124 1.64 7.47 22.22
CA ILE A 124 2.41 8.58 21.63
C ILE A 124 2.19 8.73 20.12
N LEU A 125 1.82 7.65 19.41
CA LEU A 125 1.57 7.70 17.97
C LEU A 125 0.17 8.27 17.71
N SER A 126 0.05 9.11 16.69
CA SER A 126 -1.26 9.54 16.17
C SER A 126 -1.94 8.37 15.45
N TYR A 127 -3.27 8.40 15.37
CA TYR A 127 -4.00 7.45 14.52
C TYR A 127 -3.62 7.63 13.05
N ALA A 128 -3.40 8.88 12.63
CA ALA A 128 -2.91 9.24 11.30
C ALA A 128 -1.64 8.47 10.90
N ASP A 129 -0.60 8.51 11.73
CA ASP A 129 0.64 7.79 11.45
C ASP A 129 0.46 6.27 11.59
N LEU A 130 -0.36 5.80 12.54
CA LEU A 130 -0.64 4.37 12.69
C LEU A 130 -1.25 3.76 11.42
N TYR A 131 -2.29 4.41 10.85
CA TYR A 131 -3.00 3.87 9.69
C TYR A 131 -2.14 3.91 8.43
N GLN A 132 -1.38 4.98 8.20
CA GLN A 132 -0.46 5.03 7.06
C GLN A 132 0.70 4.03 7.22
N LEU A 133 1.21 3.84 8.44
CA LEU A 133 2.20 2.80 8.72
C LEU A 133 1.65 1.40 8.49
N ALA A 134 0.38 1.13 8.84
CA ALA A 134 -0.28 -0.14 8.57
C ALA A 134 -0.41 -0.41 7.06
N GLY A 135 -0.72 0.60 6.25
CA GLY A 135 -0.74 0.49 4.78
C GLY A 135 0.62 0.16 4.18
N VAL A 136 1.69 0.86 4.61
CA VAL A 136 3.07 0.57 4.19
C VAL A 136 3.48 -0.86 4.58
N VAL A 137 3.17 -1.29 5.80
CA VAL A 137 3.47 -2.64 6.27
C VAL A 137 2.68 -3.69 5.49
N ALA A 138 1.42 -3.41 5.14
CA ALA A 138 0.59 -4.34 4.37
C ALA A 138 1.21 -4.67 3.00
N VAL A 139 1.74 -3.67 2.30
CA VAL A 139 2.47 -3.85 1.03
C VAL A 139 3.76 -4.66 1.27
N GLU A 140 4.54 -4.29 2.29
CA GLU A 140 5.82 -4.92 2.58
C GLU A 140 5.68 -6.41 2.95
N VAL A 141 4.73 -6.79 3.82
CA VAL A 141 4.56 -8.19 4.27
C VAL A 141 4.00 -9.12 3.20
N THR A 142 3.41 -8.56 2.14
CA THR A 142 2.87 -9.31 1.02
C THR A 142 3.85 -9.41 -0.16
N GLY A 143 5.08 -8.90 0.00
CA GLY A 143 6.16 -9.00 -1.00
C GLY A 143 6.30 -7.80 -1.93
N GLY A 144 5.54 -6.73 -1.70
CA GLY A 144 5.58 -5.51 -2.50
C GLY A 144 6.80 -4.62 -2.23
N PRO A 145 6.88 -3.45 -2.89
CA PRO A 145 8.03 -2.56 -2.76
C PRO A 145 8.14 -1.93 -1.37
N GLU A 146 9.37 -1.60 -0.97
CA GLU A 146 9.60 -0.76 0.21
C GLU A 146 9.14 0.68 -0.06
N ILE A 147 8.14 1.13 0.69
CA ILE A 147 7.64 2.51 0.65
C ILE A 147 8.26 3.30 1.81
N PRO A 148 8.91 4.45 1.57
CA PRO A 148 9.39 5.31 2.65
C PRO A 148 8.24 5.75 3.56
N PHE A 149 8.52 5.89 4.86
CA PHE A 149 7.55 6.38 5.83
C PHE A 149 8.15 7.53 6.64
N HIS A 150 7.48 8.68 6.62
CA HIS A 150 7.85 9.86 7.41
C HIS A 150 6.77 10.12 8.47
N PRO A 151 7.11 10.06 9.77
CA PRO A 151 6.16 10.32 10.85
C PRO A 151 5.93 11.82 11.08
N GLY A 152 4.89 12.13 11.84
CA GLY A 152 4.53 13.45 12.34
C GLY A 152 3.17 13.94 11.91
N ARG A 153 2.30 13.10 11.33
CA ARG A 153 0.93 13.51 10.99
C ARG A 153 0.14 13.76 12.28
N PRO A 154 -0.50 14.93 12.45
CA PRO A 154 -1.43 15.14 13.55
C PRO A 154 -2.77 14.45 13.26
N ASP A 155 -3.50 14.11 14.32
CA ASP A 155 -4.90 13.71 14.20
C ASP A 155 -5.78 14.96 14.06
N LYS A 156 -6.64 14.99 13.04
CA LYS A 156 -7.71 16.00 12.90
C LYS A 156 -9.00 15.48 13.56
N THR A 157 -9.88 16.40 13.95
CA THR A 157 -11.16 16.10 14.61
C THR A 157 -12.32 16.00 13.62
N GLU A 158 -12.32 16.85 12.59
CA GLU A 158 -13.43 16.94 11.63
C GLU A 158 -13.17 16.02 10.43
N PRO A 159 -14.03 15.01 10.20
CA PRO A 159 -14.00 14.22 8.97
C PRO A 159 -14.25 15.06 7.71
N PRO A 160 -13.73 14.62 6.55
CA PRO A 160 -14.13 15.18 5.26
C PRO A 160 -15.59 14.82 4.93
N PRO A 161 -16.25 15.58 4.04
CA PRO A 161 -17.55 15.18 3.53
C PRO A 161 -17.44 13.87 2.71
N GLU A 162 -18.53 13.10 2.70
CA GLU A 162 -18.67 11.92 1.86
C GLU A 162 -18.58 12.25 0.35
N GLY A 163 -18.28 11.25 -0.47
CA GLY A 163 -18.33 11.36 -1.94
C GLY A 163 -17.01 11.72 -2.62
N ARG A 164 -15.90 11.80 -1.88
CA ARG A 164 -14.55 12.08 -2.43
C ARG A 164 -13.78 10.85 -2.91
N LEU A 165 -14.25 9.66 -2.60
CA LEU A 165 -13.61 8.40 -3.01
C LEU A 165 -14.13 7.95 -4.39
N PRO A 166 -13.32 7.22 -5.18
CA PRO A 166 -13.70 6.83 -6.54
C PRO A 166 -14.88 5.83 -6.53
N ASP A 167 -15.71 5.94 -7.56
CA ASP A 167 -16.85 5.06 -7.81
C ASP A 167 -16.40 3.98 -8.80
N ALA A 168 -16.50 2.72 -8.38
CA ALA A 168 -16.09 1.55 -9.14
C ALA A 168 -16.84 1.38 -10.48
N THR A 169 -18.00 2.02 -10.63
CA THR A 169 -18.85 1.91 -11.83
C THR A 169 -18.50 2.93 -12.92
N LYS A 170 -17.63 3.90 -12.63
CA LYS A 170 -17.28 5.00 -13.54
C LYS A 170 -15.95 4.77 -14.25
N GLY A 171 -15.74 5.53 -15.33
CA GLY A 171 -14.59 5.42 -16.23
C GLY A 171 -13.43 6.37 -15.95
N SER A 172 -12.56 6.54 -16.94
CA SER A 172 -11.29 7.28 -16.84
C SER A 172 -11.46 8.76 -16.49
N ASP A 173 -12.50 9.44 -16.98
CA ASP A 173 -12.79 10.84 -16.62
C ASP A 173 -13.01 10.98 -15.12
N HIS A 174 -13.82 10.09 -14.52
CA HIS A 174 -14.06 10.08 -13.08
C HIS A 174 -12.78 9.79 -12.28
N LEU A 175 -11.93 8.87 -12.78
CA LEU A 175 -10.64 8.61 -12.14
C LEU A 175 -9.76 9.87 -12.16
N ARG A 176 -9.70 10.60 -13.27
CA ARG A 176 -8.95 11.87 -13.36
C ARG A 176 -9.54 12.95 -12.48
N ASP A 177 -10.86 13.06 -12.38
CA ASP A 177 -11.50 14.02 -11.49
C ASP A 177 -11.07 13.75 -10.03
N ILE A 178 -11.29 12.52 -9.55
CA ILE A 178 -11.02 12.15 -8.16
C ILE A 178 -9.52 12.21 -7.81
N PHE A 179 -8.65 11.60 -8.62
CA PHE A 179 -7.21 11.62 -8.34
C PHE A 179 -6.58 12.97 -8.67
N GLY A 180 -7.17 13.75 -9.59
CA GLY A 180 -6.77 15.12 -9.88
C GLY A 180 -7.05 16.06 -8.70
N HIS A 181 -8.18 15.89 -8.01
CA HIS A 181 -8.46 16.57 -6.74
C HIS A 181 -7.44 16.22 -5.65
N MET A 182 -6.79 15.05 -5.73
CA MET A 182 -5.66 14.69 -4.85
C MET A 182 -4.32 15.26 -5.32
N GLY A 183 -4.23 15.82 -6.52
CA GLY A 183 -2.98 16.26 -7.14
C GLY A 183 -2.10 15.11 -7.65
N LEU A 184 -2.71 13.95 -7.93
CA LEU A 184 -2.04 12.77 -8.46
C LEU A 184 -2.12 12.73 -9.98
N THR A 185 -1.11 12.12 -10.62
CA THR A 185 -0.98 12.06 -12.08
C THR A 185 -1.61 10.80 -12.67
N ASP A 186 -1.83 10.78 -13.99
CA ASP A 186 -2.27 9.58 -14.71
C ASP A 186 -1.42 8.34 -14.43
N LYS A 187 -0.11 8.51 -14.25
CA LYS A 187 0.79 7.42 -13.86
C LYS A 187 0.55 6.93 -12.43
N ASP A 188 0.28 7.86 -11.51
CA ASP A 188 -0.05 7.52 -10.13
C ASP A 188 -1.39 6.76 -10.08
N ILE A 189 -2.39 7.16 -10.88
CA ILE A 189 -3.68 6.43 -11.02
C ILE A 189 -3.43 4.97 -11.37
N VAL A 190 -2.77 4.70 -12.50
CA VAL A 190 -2.58 3.32 -12.98
C VAL A 190 -1.71 2.51 -12.03
N ALA A 191 -0.67 3.11 -11.45
CA ALA A 191 0.16 2.42 -10.47
C ALA A 191 -0.66 2.05 -9.22
N LEU A 192 -1.42 3.00 -8.65
CA LEU A 192 -2.21 2.77 -7.44
C LEU A 192 -3.34 1.77 -7.66
N SER A 193 -3.96 1.73 -8.83
CA SER A 193 -4.92 0.67 -9.21
C SER A 193 -4.33 -0.73 -9.09
N GLY A 194 -3.01 -0.88 -9.30
CA GLY A 194 -2.28 -2.14 -9.09
C GLY A 194 -2.38 -2.70 -7.66
N ALA A 195 -2.77 -1.90 -6.67
CA ALA A 195 -3.04 -2.38 -5.31
C ALA A 195 -4.15 -3.45 -5.25
N HIS A 196 -5.07 -3.48 -6.23
CA HIS A 196 -6.07 -4.53 -6.39
C HIS A 196 -5.47 -5.91 -6.65
N THR A 197 -4.16 -6.02 -6.90
CA THR A 197 -3.45 -7.30 -6.84
C THR A 197 -3.66 -8.03 -5.50
N LEU A 198 -3.90 -7.26 -4.43
CA LEU A 198 -4.27 -7.75 -3.11
C LEU A 198 -5.79 -7.68 -2.86
N GLY A 199 -6.30 -8.73 -2.23
CA GLY A 199 -7.64 -8.76 -1.66
C GLY A 199 -8.75 -9.12 -2.65
N ARG A 200 -9.95 -8.71 -2.30
CA ARG A 200 -11.19 -9.05 -3.00
C ARG A 200 -12.32 -8.08 -2.67
N CYS A 201 -13.27 -7.98 -3.60
CA CYS A 201 -14.57 -7.41 -3.31
C CYS A 201 -15.42 -8.37 -2.47
N HIS A 202 -16.35 -7.80 -1.71
CA HIS A 202 -17.32 -8.53 -0.89
C HIS A 202 -18.70 -7.95 -1.14
N LYS A 203 -19.67 -8.82 -1.49
CA LYS A 203 -21.01 -8.41 -1.93
C LYS A 203 -21.73 -7.57 -0.88
N GLU A 204 -21.54 -7.85 0.40
CA GLU A 204 -22.16 -7.12 1.51
C GLU A 204 -21.55 -5.74 1.78
N ARG A 205 -20.42 -5.40 1.13
CA ARG A 205 -19.73 -4.11 1.30
C ARG A 205 -19.93 -3.20 0.11
N SER A 206 -19.60 -3.70 -1.08
CA SER A 206 -19.56 -2.92 -2.32
C SER A 206 -20.55 -3.41 -3.38
N GLY A 207 -21.31 -4.48 -3.11
CA GLY A 207 -22.15 -5.15 -4.12
C GLY A 207 -21.38 -6.04 -5.11
N PHE A 208 -20.10 -5.75 -5.36
CA PHE A 208 -19.16 -6.58 -6.12
C PHE A 208 -18.60 -7.75 -5.29
N GLU A 209 -18.16 -8.84 -5.94
CA GLU A 209 -17.69 -10.07 -5.27
C GLU A 209 -16.51 -10.70 -6.02
N GLY A 210 -15.49 -11.15 -5.28
CA GLY A 210 -14.39 -11.94 -5.81
C GLY A 210 -13.04 -11.20 -5.83
N PRO A 211 -11.93 -11.95 -5.93
CA PRO A 211 -10.57 -11.39 -6.02
C PRO A 211 -10.23 -10.96 -7.44
N TRP A 212 -9.31 -10.00 -7.61
CA TRP A 212 -8.76 -9.66 -8.92
C TRP A 212 -7.70 -10.64 -9.40
N THR A 213 -7.02 -11.32 -8.47
CA THR A 213 -5.91 -12.22 -8.74
C THR A 213 -6.12 -13.58 -8.10
N ILE A 214 -5.44 -14.59 -8.64
CA ILE A 214 -5.46 -15.96 -8.10
C ILE A 214 -4.81 -16.02 -6.70
N ASN A 215 -3.85 -15.13 -6.43
CA ASN A 215 -3.10 -15.07 -5.18
C ASN A 215 -3.35 -13.73 -4.45
N PRO A 216 -4.52 -13.50 -3.83
CA PRO A 216 -4.93 -12.18 -3.30
C PRO A 216 -4.16 -11.72 -2.04
N LEU A 217 -3.10 -12.43 -1.65
CA LEU A 217 -2.21 -12.10 -0.53
C LEU A 217 -0.74 -11.93 -0.97
N ILE A 218 -0.47 -11.94 -2.27
CA ILE A 218 0.85 -11.70 -2.86
C ILE A 218 0.79 -10.39 -3.63
N PHE A 219 1.67 -9.45 -3.29
CA PHE A 219 1.78 -8.18 -4.00
C PHE A 219 2.74 -8.36 -5.17
N ASP A 220 2.19 -8.49 -6.37
CA ASP A 220 2.91 -8.67 -7.63
C ASP A 220 2.18 -7.89 -8.75
N ASN A 221 2.67 -7.99 -9.99
CA ASN A 221 2.03 -7.35 -11.14
C ASN A 221 0.85 -8.15 -11.77
N SER A 222 0.32 -9.18 -11.08
CA SER A 222 -0.73 -10.05 -11.62
C SER A 222 -2.01 -9.28 -11.95
N TYR A 223 -2.37 -8.24 -11.19
CA TYR A 223 -3.51 -7.37 -11.52
C TYR A 223 -3.51 -6.92 -12.99
N PHE A 224 -2.38 -6.41 -13.50
CA PHE A 224 -2.29 -5.93 -14.88
C PHE A 224 -2.31 -7.07 -15.89
N LYS A 225 -1.69 -8.21 -15.56
CA LYS A 225 -1.71 -9.42 -16.41
C LYS A 225 -3.13 -9.97 -16.55
N GLU A 226 -3.86 -10.06 -15.45
CA GLU A 226 -5.25 -10.50 -15.42
C GLU A 226 -6.14 -9.53 -16.21
N LEU A 227 -5.97 -8.22 -16.00
CA LEU A 227 -6.71 -7.17 -16.71
C LEU A 227 -6.53 -7.29 -18.24
N LEU A 228 -5.30 -7.42 -18.73
CA LEU A 228 -5.01 -7.57 -20.17
C LEU A 228 -5.51 -8.88 -20.77
N SER A 229 -5.67 -9.93 -19.97
CA SER A 229 -6.11 -11.24 -20.43
C SER A 229 -7.63 -11.38 -20.60
N GLY A 230 -8.40 -10.35 -20.19
CA GLY A 230 -9.85 -10.34 -20.25
C GLY A 230 -10.53 -11.05 -19.08
N ASP A 231 -11.86 -11.11 -19.11
CA ASP A 231 -12.68 -11.69 -18.04
C ASP A 231 -12.42 -13.21 -17.89
N LYS A 232 -12.20 -13.65 -16.64
CA LYS A 232 -11.98 -15.05 -16.26
C LYS A 232 -12.96 -15.46 -15.17
N GLU A 233 -13.44 -16.70 -15.23
CA GLU A 233 -14.28 -17.25 -14.17
C GLU A 233 -13.55 -17.22 -12.83
N GLY A 234 -14.22 -16.71 -11.79
CA GLY A 234 -13.68 -16.62 -10.43
C GLY A 234 -12.81 -15.39 -10.14
N LEU A 235 -12.48 -14.57 -11.14
CA LEU A 235 -11.80 -13.28 -10.96
C LEU A 235 -12.73 -12.11 -11.29
N ILE A 236 -12.51 -10.97 -10.65
CA ILE A 236 -13.27 -9.74 -10.91
C ILE A 236 -12.42 -8.71 -11.66
N GLN A 237 -13.10 -7.95 -12.53
CA GLN A 237 -12.62 -6.69 -13.08
C GLN A 237 -13.76 -5.67 -12.96
N LEU A 238 -13.56 -4.61 -12.18
CA LEU A 238 -14.53 -3.54 -12.04
C LEU A 238 -14.60 -2.71 -13.32
N PRO A 239 -15.72 -2.01 -13.58
CA PRO A 239 -15.78 -1.03 -14.66
C PRO A 239 -14.63 -0.01 -14.62
N SER A 240 -14.24 0.46 -13.44
CA SER A 240 -13.08 1.34 -13.26
C SER A 240 -11.73 0.70 -13.61
N ASP A 241 -11.56 -0.61 -13.41
CA ASP A 241 -10.35 -1.34 -13.84
C ASP A 241 -10.31 -1.42 -15.38
N LYS A 242 -11.45 -1.76 -15.99
CA LYS A 242 -11.58 -1.86 -17.46
C LYS A 242 -11.36 -0.52 -18.14
N ALA A 243 -11.73 0.59 -17.51
CA ALA A 243 -11.48 1.93 -18.03
C ALA A 243 -9.99 2.24 -18.24
N LEU A 244 -9.09 1.58 -17.51
CA LEU A 244 -7.64 1.70 -17.72
C LEU A 244 -7.20 1.13 -19.08
N LEU A 245 -7.98 0.21 -19.65
CA LEU A 245 -7.68 -0.40 -20.95
C LEU A 245 -8.15 0.42 -22.14
N GLU A 246 -9.15 1.28 -21.94
CA GLU A 246 -9.82 2.07 -22.98
C GLU A 246 -9.14 3.44 -23.17
N ASP A 247 -8.49 3.95 -22.13
CA ASP A 247 -7.84 5.25 -22.15
C ASP A 247 -6.44 5.22 -22.81
N PRO A 248 -6.15 6.14 -23.75
CA PRO A 248 -4.90 6.12 -24.51
C PRO A 248 -3.65 6.47 -23.68
N VAL A 249 -3.79 7.08 -22.50
CA VAL A 249 -2.68 7.36 -21.58
C VAL A 249 -2.51 6.24 -20.57
N PHE A 250 -3.62 5.67 -20.07
CA PHE A 250 -3.55 4.58 -19.09
C PHE A 250 -3.12 3.26 -19.70
N ARG A 251 -3.61 2.90 -20.89
CA ARG A 251 -3.35 1.60 -21.51
C ARG A 251 -1.86 1.29 -21.68
N PRO A 252 -1.00 2.20 -22.19
CA PRO A 252 0.44 1.94 -22.26
C PRO A 252 1.10 1.69 -20.90
N LEU A 253 0.60 2.29 -19.82
CA LEU A 253 1.10 2.04 -18.46
C LEU A 253 0.67 0.66 -17.95
N VAL A 254 -0.56 0.25 -18.22
CA VAL A 254 -1.03 -1.12 -17.91
C VAL A 254 -0.15 -2.16 -18.60
N GLU A 255 0.13 -1.98 -19.90
CA GLU A 255 0.99 -2.86 -20.69
C GLU A 255 2.43 -2.88 -20.16
N LYS A 256 2.98 -1.71 -19.83
CA LYS A 256 4.29 -1.58 -19.19
C LYS A 256 4.35 -2.40 -17.89
N TYR A 257 3.38 -2.20 -16.99
CA TYR A 257 3.40 -2.85 -15.67
C TYR A 257 3.13 -4.35 -15.75
N ALA A 258 2.33 -4.82 -16.70
CA ALA A 258 2.15 -6.25 -16.94
C ALA A 258 3.44 -6.93 -17.44
N ALA A 259 4.23 -6.22 -18.26
CA ALA A 259 5.48 -6.71 -18.82
C ALA A 259 6.68 -6.61 -17.85
N ASP A 260 6.69 -5.60 -16.98
CA ASP A 260 7.81 -5.27 -16.10
C ASP A 260 7.33 -4.95 -14.67
N GLU A 261 7.49 -5.94 -13.77
CA GLU A 261 7.12 -5.81 -12.36
C GLU A 261 8.04 -4.85 -11.59
N ASP A 262 9.33 -4.79 -11.91
CA ASP A 262 10.25 -3.85 -11.26
C ASP A 262 9.83 -2.40 -11.58
N ALA A 263 9.37 -2.15 -12.81
CA ALA A 263 8.85 -0.85 -13.20
C ALA A 263 7.51 -0.51 -12.50
N PHE A 264 6.62 -1.50 -12.34
CA PHE A 264 5.42 -1.35 -11.51
C PHE A 264 5.77 -1.01 -10.06
N PHE A 265 6.67 -1.75 -9.44
CA PHE A 265 7.07 -1.56 -8.04
C PHE A 265 7.70 -0.20 -7.81
N ALA A 266 8.55 0.27 -8.74
CA ALA A 266 9.15 1.60 -8.67
C ALA A 266 8.10 2.71 -8.72
N ASP A 267 7.17 2.65 -9.68
CA ASP A 267 6.13 3.67 -9.84
C ASP A 267 5.07 3.58 -8.71
N TYR A 268 4.74 2.37 -8.23
CA TYR A 268 3.84 2.15 -7.08
C TYR A 268 4.41 2.75 -5.80
N ALA A 269 5.69 2.54 -5.51
CA ALA A 269 6.32 3.09 -4.31
C ALA A 269 6.25 4.63 -4.27
N VAL A 270 6.47 5.27 -5.44
CA VAL A 270 6.36 6.72 -5.58
C VAL A 270 4.91 7.19 -5.41
N ALA A 271 3.95 6.53 -6.07
CA ALA A 271 2.55 6.91 -6.02
C ALA A 271 1.94 6.70 -4.61
N HIS A 272 2.26 5.58 -3.95
CA HIS A 272 1.84 5.31 -2.57
C HIS A 272 2.45 6.33 -1.60
N LEU A 273 3.73 6.68 -1.75
CA LEU A 273 4.36 7.71 -0.92
C LEU A 273 3.62 9.04 -1.03
N LYS A 274 3.36 9.51 -2.27
CA LYS A 274 2.59 10.74 -2.52
C LYS A 274 1.20 10.70 -1.85
N LEU A 275 0.45 9.61 -2.10
CA LEU A 275 -0.86 9.39 -1.52
C LEU A 275 -0.81 9.47 0.02
N SER A 276 0.10 8.73 0.64
CA SER A 276 0.20 8.67 2.11
C SER A 276 0.55 10.01 2.74
N GLU A 277 1.09 10.94 1.95
CA GLU A 277 1.55 12.27 2.38
C GLU A 277 0.67 13.42 1.86
N LEU A 278 -0.51 13.14 1.32
CA LEU A 278 -1.42 14.18 0.84
C LEU A 278 -1.77 15.18 1.95
N GLY A 279 -1.48 16.47 1.71
CA GLY A 279 -1.66 17.55 2.69
C GLY A 279 -0.71 17.53 3.89
N PHE A 280 0.23 16.58 3.94
CA PHE A 280 1.18 16.44 5.04
C PHE A 280 2.56 16.95 4.61
N ALA A 281 3.17 17.78 5.47
CA ALA A 281 4.52 18.29 5.32
C ALA A 281 4.78 19.08 4.02
N ASP A 282 3.77 19.61 3.34
CA ASP A 282 3.98 20.44 2.15
C ASP A 282 4.65 21.77 2.53
N ALA A 283 5.78 22.08 1.88
CA ALA A 283 6.57 23.27 2.18
C ALA A 283 5.83 24.58 1.87
N GLU A 284 4.85 24.54 0.97
CA GLU A 284 4.07 25.69 0.51
C GLU A 284 2.90 26.06 1.45
N TYR A 285 2.65 25.28 2.51
CA TYR A 285 1.53 25.50 3.44
C TYR A 285 1.95 26.10 4.79
N LYS A 286 3.13 26.74 4.84
CA LYS A 286 3.58 27.57 5.97
C LYS A 286 3.23 29.03 5.79
#